data_AF-A0A6G2DDQ9-F1
#
_entry.id   AF-A0A6G2DDQ9-F1
#
_cell.length_a   1.000
_cell.length_b   1.000
_cell.length_c   1.000
_cell.angle_alpha   90.00
_cell.angle_beta   90.00
_cell.angle_gamma   90.00
#
_symmetry.space_group_name_H-M   'P 1'
#
loop_
_entity.id
_entity.type
_entity.pdbx_description
1 polymer ?
#
loop_
_entity_poly.entity_id
_entity_poly.type
_entity_poly.pdbx_seq_one_letter_code
_entity_poly.pdbx_strand_id
1 'polypeptide(L)'
;HFYDTFGEQAEFLIASLNFSEYMSKLQGEQSKLEENLDKLRLDLSKNPHSEKKQNQLREYSSQFETFEVRKAEARDLIEKYGEEDIVLAGSLFVYMPQETTYLFSGSYTEFNKFYAPALLQKYVMLESIKRGIPKYNFLGIQGIFDGSDGVL
;
A
#
# COMPACT_ATOMS: atom_id res chain seq x y z
N HIS A 1 -8.79 -14.63 -25.27
CA HIS A 1 -8.01 -15.77 -25.80
C HIS A 1 -6.81 -16.13 -24.92
N PHE A 2 -5.83 -15.26 -24.64
CA PHE A 2 -4.66 -15.65 -23.82
C PHE A 2 -5.05 -16.12 -22.41
N TYR A 3 -5.73 -15.27 -21.63
CA TYR A 3 -6.17 -15.61 -20.27
C TYR A 3 -7.00 -16.90 -20.25
N ASP A 4 -7.98 -17.00 -21.15
CA ASP A 4 -8.87 -18.15 -21.27
C ASP A 4 -8.13 -19.47 -21.57
N THR A 5 -7.01 -19.41 -22.31
CA THR A 5 -6.20 -20.60 -22.62
C THR A 5 -5.49 -21.18 -21.40
N PHE A 6 -5.06 -20.33 -20.47
CA PHE A 6 -4.36 -20.76 -19.25
C PHE A 6 -5.32 -21.18 -18.12
N GLY A 7 -6.60 -20.79 -18.19
CA GLY A 7 -7.62 -21.18 -17.22
C GLY A 7 -7.16 -20.90 -15.78
N GLU A 8 -7.23 -21.91 -14.92
CA GLU A 8 -6.85 -21.82 -13.50
C GLU A 8 -5.35 -21.53 -13.26
N GLN A 9 -4.53 -21.62 -14.30
CA GLN A 9 -3.10 -21.29 -14.23
C GLN A 9 -2.83 -19.79 -14.45
N ALA A 10 -3.84 -18.99 -14.81
CA ALA A 10 -3.70 -17.55 -14.91
C ALA A 10 -4.59 -16.82 -13.90
N GLU A 11 -4.05 -15.78 -13.28
CA GLU A 11 -4.78 -14.94 -12.33
C GLU A 11 -4.63 -13.48 -12.73
N PHE A 12 -5.77 -12.86 -13.06
CA PHE A 12 -5.87 -11.43 -13.30
C PHE A 12 -6.29 -10.76 -12.01
N LEU A 13 -5.39 -9.98 -11.43
CA LEU A 13 -5.60 -9.32 -10.15
C LEU A 13 -5.74 -7.83 -10.31
N ILE A 14 -6.67 -7.26 -9.57
CA ILE A 14 -6.82 -5.81 -9.40
C ILE A 14 -6.62 -5.45 -7.94
N ALA A 15 -5.91 -4.36 -7.70
CA ALA A 15 -5.85 -3.72 -6.40
C ALA A 15 -6.76 -2.49 -6.45
N SER A 16 -7.83 -2.51 -5.66
CA SER A 16 -8.75 -1.39 -5.50
C SER A 16 -8.61 -0.73 -4.13
N LEU A 17 -9.08 0.50 -4.03
CA LEU A 17 -9.20 1.23 -2.77
C LEU A 17 -10.48 2.05 -2.76
N ASN A 18 -11.26 1.89 -1.70
CA ASN A 18 -12.34 2.78 -1.34
C ASN A 18 -11.79 3.96 -0.52
N PHE A 19 -11.90 5.19 -1.03
CA PHE A 19 -11.34 6.36 -0.35
C PHE A 19 -12.14 6.78 0.88
N SER A 20 -13.44 6.50 0.94
CA SER A 20 -14.27 6.74 2.12
C SER A 20 -13.91 5.81 3.27
N GLU A 21 -13.69 4.52 2.98
CA GLU A 21 -13.17 3.58 3.99
C GLU A 21 -11.75 3.95 4.42
N TYR A 22 -10.90 4.38 3.49
CA TYR A 22 -9.56 4.86 3.81
C TYR A 22 -9.61 6.05 4.76
N MET A 23 -10.45 7.06 4.47
CA MET A 23 -10.69 8.20 5.35
C MET A 23 -11.15 7.77 6.74
N SER A 24 -12.12 6.84 6.82
CA SER A 24 -12.62 6.33 8.10
C SER A 24 -11.51 5.64 8.92
N LYS A 25 -10.65 4.85 8.27
CA LYS A 25 -9.47 4.23 8.91
C LYS A 25 -8.50 5.28 9.44
N LEU A 26 -8.19 6.33 8.65
CA LEU A 26 -7.33 7.42 9.08
C LEU A 26 -7.88 8.13 10.32
N GLN A 27 -9.17 8.43 10.34
CA GLN A 27 -9.82 9.07 11.48
C GLN A 27 -9.75 8.18 12.73
N GLY A 28 -10.05 6.89 12.59
CA GLY A 28 -10.01 5.95 13.71
C GLY A 28 -8.59 5.75 14.27
N GLU A 29 -7.57 5.69 13.42
CA GLU A 29 -6.17 5.62 13.85
C GLU A 29 -5.72 6.91 14.54
N GLN A 30 -6.10 8.07 14.00
CA GLN A 30 -5.78 9.36 14.57
C GLN A 30 -6.44 9.56 15.95
N SER A 31 -7.71 9.18 16.13
CA SER A 31 -8.38 9.26 17.44
C SER A 31 -7.69 8.38 18.49
N LYS A 32 -7.24 7.17 18.13
CA LYS A 32 -6.45 6.33 19.04
C LYS A 32 -5.12 6.99 19.43
N LEU A 33 -4.48 7.68 18.50
CA LEU A 33 -3.25 8.42 18.77
C LEU A 33 -3.51 9.63 19.68
N GLU A 34 -4.64 10.31 19.52
CA GLU A 34 -5.09 11.40 20.38
C GLU A 34 -5.27 10.94 21.82
N GLU A 35 -5.95 9.82 22.06
CA GLU A 35 -6.10 9.23 23.39
C GLU A 35 -4.74 8.92 24.04
N ASN A 36 -3.76 8.47 23.24
CA ASN A 36 -2.41 8.22 23.74
C ASN A 36 -1.67 9.52 24.08
N LEU A 37 -1.83 10.57 23.26
CA LEU A 37 -1.28 11.89 23.52
C LEU A 37 -1.85 12.48 24.82
N ASP A 38 -3.15 12.34 25.06
CA ASP A 38 -3.79 12.87 26.27
C ASP A 38 -3.33 12.16 27.54
N LYS A 39 -3.18 10.83 27.50
CA LYS A 39 -2.57 10.06 28.60
C LYS A 39 -1.14 10.55 28.88
N LEU A 40 -0.37 10.78 27.82
CA LEU A 40 1.01 11.22 27.93
C LEU A 40 1.13 12.65 28.48
N ARG A 41 0.22 13.55 28.08
CA ARG A 41 0.10 14.92 28.62
C ARG A 41 -0.27 14.90 30.10
N LEU A 42 -1.20 14.05 30.51
CA LEU A 42 -1.57 13.87 31.92
C LEU A 42 -0.42 13.32 32.76
N ASP A 43 0.35 12.39 32.19
CA ASP A 43 1.53 11.85 32.86
C ASP A 43 2.64 12.88 33.03
N LEU A 44 2.85 13.73 32.02
CA LEU A 44 3.83 14.81 32.07
C LEU A 44 3.38 15.94 33.02
N SER A 45 2.09 16.18 33.21
CA SER A 45 1.63 17.16 34.22
C SER A 45 1.96 16.70 35.64
N LYS A 46 1.99 15.38 35.89
CA LYS A 46 2.40 14.78 37.18
C LYS A 46 3.91 14.64 37.32
N ASN A 47 4.63 14.42 36.22
CA ASN A 47 6.09 14.30 36.20
C ASN A 47 6.70 15.08 35.02
N PRO A 48 6.88 16.41 35.16
CA PRO A 48 7.27 17.28 34.05
C PRO A 48 8.65 17.04 33.48
N HIS A 49 9.57 16.47 34.27
CA HIS A 49 10.99 16.33 33.92
C HIS A 49 11.33 15.02 33.22
N SER A 50 10.33 14.20 32.84
CA SER A 50 10.58 12.95 32.14
C SER A 50 10.92 13.20 30.65
N GLU A 51 12.22 13.27 30.32
CA GLU A 51 12.70 13.44 28.94
C GLU A 51 12.14 12.39 27.98
N LYS A 52 12.08 11.12 28.41
CA LYS A 52 11.50 10.03 27.60
C LYS A 52 10.06 10.33 27.17
N LYS A 53 9.22 10.78 28.10
CA LYS A 53 7.81 11.10 27.80
C LYS A 53 7.69 12.38 26.97
N GLN A 54 8.54 13.38 27.19
CA GLN A 54 8.57 14.57 26.34
C GLN A 54 8.94 14.23 24.89
N ASN A 55 9.93 13.35 24.69
CA ASN A 55 10.32 12.88 23.35
C ASN A 55 9.18 12.13 22.67
N GLN A 56 8.54 11.20 23.38
CA GLN A 56 7.38 10.47 22.88
C GLN A 56 6.22 11.41 22.52
N LEU A 57 6.01 12.49 23.29
CA LEU A 57 4.97 13.49 23.01
C LEU A 57 5.22 14.15 21.66
N ARG A 58 6.48 14.55 21.41
CA ARG A 58 6.87 15.20 20.15
C ARG A 58 6.70 14.26 18.97
N GLU A 59 7.14 13.02 19.10
CA GLU A 59 7.01 12.00 18.05
C GLU A 59 5.54 11.74 17.70
N TYR A 60 4.69 11.50 18.70
CA TYR A 60 3.27 11.24 18.48
C TYR A 60 2.52 12.48 17.98
N SER A 61 2.92 13.68 18.40
CA SER A 61 2.33 14.92 17.87
C SER A 61 2.68 15.10 16.39
N SER A 62 3.93 14.83 16.00
CA SER A 62 4.33 14.86 14.60
C SER A 62 3.60 13.80 13.77
N GLN A 63 3.44 12.59 14.32
CA GLN A 63 2.65 11.54 13.67
C GLN A 63 1.18 11.97 13.51
N PHE A 64 0.59 12.62 14.53
CA PHE A 64 -0.78 13.13 14.46
C PHE A 64 -0.96 14.16 13.34
N GLU A 65 -0.01 15.07 13.17
CA GLU A 65 -0.03 16.06 12.08
C GLU A 65 0.01 15.40 10.69
N THR A 66 0.72 14.27 10.55
CA THR A 66 0.75 13.54 9.27
C THR A 66 -0.62 12.97 8.88
N PHE A 67 -1.48 12.65 9.85
CA PHE A 67 -2.86 12.22 9.57
C PHE A 67 -3.69 13.36 8.98
N GLU A 68 -3.49 14.62 9.38
CA GLU A 68 -4.23 15.74 8.79
C GLU A 68 -3.92 15.91 7.31
N VAL A 69 -2.65 15.77 6.92
CA VAL A 69 -2.23 15.80 5.51
C VAL A 69 -2.87 14.66 4.73
N ARG A 70 -2.78 13.43 5.24
CA ARG A 70 -3.35 12.24 4.59
C ARG A 70 -4.88 12.31 4.47
N LYS A 71 -5.55 12.86 5.47
CA LYS A 71 -7.00 13.10 5.43
C LYS A 71 -7.34 14.16 4.39
N ALA A 72 -6.59 15.27 4.31
CA ALA A 72 -6.83 16.28 3.28
C ALA A 72 -6.74 15.66 1.87
N GLU A 73 -5.69 14.91 1.59
CA GLU A 73 -5.55 14.18 0.32
C GLU A 73 -6.69 13.18 0.08
N ALA A 74 -7.14 12.48 1.11
CA ALA A 74 -8.27 11.55 1.00
C ALA A 74 -9.59 12.29 0.70
N ARG A 75 -9.81 13.50 1.23
CA ARG A 75 -10.99 14.32 0.87
C ARG A 75 -10.96 14.69 -0.61
N ASP A 76 -9.82 15.15 -1.11
CA ASP A 76 -9.66 15.51 -2.52
C ASP A 76 -9.95 14.31 -3.45
N LEU A 77 -9.49 13.12 -3.04
CA LEU A 77 -9.77 11.88 -3.77
C LEU A 77 -11.24 11.47 -3.73
N ILE A 78 -11.91 11.61 -2.58
CA ILE A 78 -13.36 11.34 -2.45
C ILE A 78 -14.16 12.33 -3.31
N GLU A 79 -13.80 13.62 -3.30
CA GLU A 79 -14.48 14.63 -4.14
C GLU A 79 -14.33 14.30 -5.63
N LYS A 80 -13.15 13.83 -6.05
CA LYS A 80 -12.86 13.51 -7.44
C LYS A 80 -13.48 12.20 -7.93
N TYR A 81 -13.49 11.16 -7.10
CA TYR A 81 -13.82 9.79 -7.50
C TYR A 81 -15.10 9.23 -6.87
N GLY A 82 -15.67 9.92 -5.88
CA GLY A 82 -16.84 9.47 -5.14
C GLY A 82 -16.50 8.42 -4.08
N GLU A 83 -17.52 7.62 -3.71
CA GLU A 83 -17.45 6.65 -2.61
C GLU A 83 -17.33 5.20 -3.10
N GLU A 84 -17.13 4.98 -4.40
CA GLU A 84 -16.97 3.64 -4.99
C GLU A 84 -15.53 3.12 -4.87
N ASP A 85 -15.35 1.81 -5.07
CA ASP A 85 -14.03 1.21 -5.19
C ASP A 85 -13.30 1.69 -6.45
N ILE A 86 -12.10 2.25 -6.28
CA ILE A 86 -11.28 2.73 -7.39
C ILE A 86 -10.14 1.76 -7.65
N VAL A 87 -10.03 1.28 -8.89
CA VAL A 87 -8.92 0.43 -9.33
C VAL A 87 -7.64 1.25 -9.40
N LEU A 88 -6.63 0.85 -8.63
CA LEU A 88 -5.33 1.52 -8.57
C LEU A 88 -4.30 0.88 -9.50
N ALA A 89 -4.32 -0.45 -9.57
CA ALA A 89 -3.44 -1.25 -10.41
C ALA A 89 -4.12 -2.56 -10.82
N GLY A 90 -3.70 -3.09 -11.97
CA GLY A 90 -4.08 -4.42 -12.44
C GLY A 90 -2.86 -5.17 -12.96
N SER A 91 -2.83 -6.49 -12.79
CA SER A 91 -1.72 -7.32 -13.25
C SER A 91 -2.19 -8.72 -13.62
N LEU A 92 -1.54 -9.31 -14.63
CA LEU A 92 -1.76 -10.69 -15.06
C LEU A 92 -0.55 -11.54 -14.69
N PHE A 93 -0.82 -12.64 -13.99
CA PHE A 93 0.18 -13.62 -13.60
C PHE A 93 -0.16 -14.99 -14.16
N VAL A 94 0.88 -15.77 -14.46
CA VAL A 94 0.75 -17.15 -14.95
C VAL A 94 1.57 -18.08 -14.05
N TYR A 95 0.95 -19.15 -13.57
CA TYR A 95 1.52 -20.13 -12.66
C TYR A 95 1.84 -21.43 -13.38
N MET A 96 3.13 -21.73 -13.55
CA MET A 96 3.60 -23.02 -14.07
C MET A 96 4.37 -23.78 -12.98
N PRO A 97 4.52 -25.12 -13.07
CA PRO A 97 5.30 -25.88 -12.08
C PRO A 97 6.74 -25.38 -11.90
N GLN A 98 7.35 -24.85 -12.96
CA GLN A 98 8.72 -24.36 -12.93
C GLN A 98 8.85 -22.89 -12.52
N GLU A 99 7.85 -22.04 -12.78
CA GLU A 99 7.90 -20.62 -12.47
C GLU A 99 6.52 -19.95 -12.44
N THR A 100 6.42 -18.89 -11.65
CA THR A 100 5.35 -17.90 -11.75
C THR A 100 5.87 -16.73 -12.58
N THR A 101 5.13 -16.35 -13.62
CA THR A 101 5.50 -15.25 -14.52
C THR A 101 4.60 -14.05 -14.29
N TYR A 102 5.21 -12.90 -14.01
CA TYR A 102 4.55 -11.59 -14.03
C TYR A 102 4.53 -11.07 -15.46
N LEU A 103 3.36 -11.15 -16.12
CA LEU A 103 3.29 -10.99 -17.57
C LEU A 103 2.90 -9.58 -18.01
N PHE A 104 1.84 -9.02 -17.42
CA PHE A 104 1.37 -7.68 -17.74
C PHE A 104 1.00 -6.94 -16.47
N SER A 105 1.13 -5.61 -16.52
CA SER A 105 0.67 -4.74 -15.45
C SER A 105 0.38 -3.34 -15.96
N GLY A 106 -0.52 -2.68 -15.25
CA GLY A 106 -0.78 -1.26 -15.40
C GLY A 106 -1.20 -0.68 -14.07
N SER A 107 -0.79 0.56 -13.82
CA SER A 107 -1.21 1.34 -12.66
C SER A 107 -1.35 2.80 -13.03
N TYR A 108 -2.24 3.50 -12.34
CA TYR A 108 -2.36 4.95 -12.51
C TYR A 108 -1.29 5.67 -11.69
N THR A 109 -0.52 6.54 -12.33
CA THR A 109 0.56 7.33 -11.69
C THR A 109 0.05 8.18 -10.53
N GLU A 110 -1.19 8.67 -10.63
CA GLU A 110 -1.88 9.42 -9.57
C GLU A 110 -1.99 8.64 -8.24
N PHE A 111 -1.96 7.30 -8.31
CA PHE A 111 -2.12 6.41 -7.16
C PHE A 111 -0.81 5.76 -6.70
N ASN A 112 0.36 6.22 -7.21
CA ASN A 112 1.66 5.65 -6.85
C ASN A 112 1.94 5.65 -5.33
N LYS A 113 1.39 6.63 -4.59
CA LYS A 113 1.51 6.73 -3.12
C LYS A 113 0.92 5.52 -2.37
N PHE A 114 0.02 4.78 -3.00
CA PHE A 114 -0.65 3.62 -2.39
C PHE A 114 0.08 2.30 -2.66
N TYR A 115 1.14 2.32 -3.48
CA TYR A 115 1.98 1.15 -3.76
C TYR A 115 1.20 -0.11 -4.20
N ALA A 116 0.09 0.10 -4.93
CA ALA A 116 -0.79 -0.97 -5.36
C ALA A 116 -0.07 -2.07 -6.19
N PRO A 117 0.86 -1.74 -7.11
CA PRO A 117 1.65 -2.78 -7.80
C PRO A 117 2.45 -3.66 -6.84
N ALA A 118 3.06 -3.08 -5.81
CA ALA A 118 3.83 -3.84 -4.82
C ALA A 118 2.93 -4.78 -3.99
N LEU A 119 1.70 -4.37 -3.70
CA LEU A 119 0.70 -5.22 -3.04
C LEU A 119 0.37 -6.46 -3.89
N LEU A 120 0.12 -6.26 -5.19
CA LEU A 120 -0.15 -7.35 -6.14
C LEU A 120 1.04 -8.32 -6.22
N GLN A 121 2.26 -7.78 -6.35
CA GLN A 121 3.49 -8.59 -6.35
C GLN A 121 3.61 -9.45 -5.08
N LYS A 122 3.40 -8.84 -3.90
CA LYS A 122 3.46 -9.56 -2.62
C LYS A 122 2.45 -10.70 -2.56
N TYR A 123 1.21 -10.47 -2.98
CA TYR A 123 0.17 -11.50 -2.99
C TYR A 123 0.60 -12.69 -3.85
N VAL A 124 1.05 -12.44 -5.08
CA VAL A 124 1.41 -13.52 -6.01
C VAL A 124 2.68 -14.24 -5.59
N MET A 125 3.66 -13.55 -5.01
CA MET A 125 4.84 -14.19 -4.43
C MET A 125 4.45 -15.18 -3.33
N LEU A 126 3.55 -14.79 -2.42
CA LEU A 126 3.05 -15.67 -1.36
C LEU A 126 2.26 -16.86 -1.94
N GLU A 127 1.44 -16.62 -2.96
CA GLU A 127 0.68 -17.69 -3.63
C GLU A 127 1.61 -18.66 -4.37
N SER A 128 2.69 -18.17 -4.97
CA SER A 128 3.71 -19.00 -5.63
C SER A 128 4.41 -19.92 -4.63
N ILE A 129 4.78 -19.40 -3.46
CA ILE A 129 5.37 -20.19 -2.36
C ILE A 129 4.39 -21.26 -1.90
N LYS A 130 3.12 -20.91 -1.68
CA LYS A 130 2.07 -21.85 -1.26
C LYS A 130 1.86 -22.97 -2.27
N ARG A 131 1.99 -22.68 -3.57
CA ARG A 131 1.89 -23.65 -4.67
C ARG A 131 3.17 -24.47 -4.88
N GLY A 132 4.25 -24.20 -4.15
CA GLY A 132 5.54 -24.88 -4.30
C GLY A 132 6.29 -24.51 -5.58
N ILE A 133 5.99 -23.36 -6.17
CA ILE A 133 6.62 -22.90 -7.41
C ILE A 133 7.97 -22.24 -7.05
N PRO A 134 9.10 -22.72 -7.61
CA PRO A 134 10.43 -22.38 -7.09
C PRO A 134 10.98 -21.05 -7.62
N LYS A 135 10.37 -20.45 -8.65
CA LYS A 135 10.88 -19.25 -9.32
C LYS A 135 9.77 -18.23 -9.55
N TYR A 136 10.15 -16.96 -9.41
CA TYR A 136 9.30 -15.81 -9.71
C TYR A 136 9.98 -14.96 -10.79
N ASN A 137 9.37 -14.86 -11.95
CA ASN A 137 9.96 -14.30 -13.16
C ASN A 137 9.31 -12.94 -13.49
N PHE A 138 10.11 -11.87 -13.41
CA PHE A 138 9.74 -10.50 -13.79
C PHE A 138 9.92 -10.21 -15.28
N LEU A 139 10.33 -11.21 -16.06
CA LEU A 139 10.70 -11.10 -17.47
C LEU A 139 11.94 -10.21 -17.68
N GLY A 140 12.15 -9.76 -18.91
CA GLY A 140 13.35 -9.03 -19.32
C GLY A 140 13.31 -7.55 -18.96
N ILE A 141 14.47 -7.02 -18.60
CA ILE A 141 14.77 -5.58 -18.54
C ILE A 141 15.65 -5.21 -19.75
N GLN A 142 15.85 -3.92 -20.03
CA GLN A 142 16.70 -3.50 -21.15
C GLN A 142 18.16 -3.93 -20.96
N GLY A 143 18.59 -4.10 -19.70
CA GLY A 143 19.94 -4.48 -19.33
C GLY A 143 20.92 -3.32 -19.32
N ILE A 144 20.41 -2.07 -19.27
CA ILE A 144 21.23 -0.85 -19.23
C ILE A 144 21.27 -0.34 -17.79
N PHE A 145 22.32 -0.71 -17.07
CA PHE A 145 22.46 -0.40 -15.64
C PHE A 145 23.01 1.02 -15.38
N ASP A 146 22.51 2.04 -16.08
CA ASP A 146 22.90 3.45 -15.92
C ASP A 146 21.86 4.30 -15.16
N GLY A 147 20.78 3.66 -14.69
CA GLY A 147 19.66 4.31 -14.01
C GLY A 147 18.50 4.73 -14.93
N SER A 148 18.63 4.56 -16.25
CA SER A 148 17.54 4.78 -17.21
C SER A 148 16.62 3.57 -17.40
N ASP A 149 17.10 2.35 -17.08
CA ASP A 149 16.35 1.08 -17.14
C ASP A 149 15.38 0.90 -15.94
N GLY A 150 14.91 2.02 -15.38
CA GLY A 150 13.93 2.06 -14.30
C GLY A 150 12.50 2.06 -14.84
N VAL A 151 11.62 1.31 -14.18
CA VAL A 151 10.17 1.38 -14.36
C VAL A 151 9.59 2.28 -13.26
N LEU A 152 9.65 3.60 -13.47
CA LEU A 152 8.91 4.61 -12.70
C LEU A 152 8.51 5.79 -13.60
#